data_AF-J2ZX86-F1
#
_entry.id   AF-J2ZX86-F1
#
_cell.length_a   1.000
_cell.length_b   1.000
_cell.length_c   1.000
_cell.angle_alpha   90.00
_cell.angle_beta   90.00
_cell.angle_gamma   90.00
#
_symmetry.space_group_name_H-M   'P 1'
#
loop_
_entity.id
_entity.type
_entity.pdbx_description
1 polymer ?
#
loop_
_entity_poly.entity_id
_entity_poly.type
_entity_poly.pdbx_seq_one_letter_code
_entity_poly.pdbx_strand_id
1 'polypeptide(L)'
;MPDAPVLPEDDQGWRALNPQLGARAQSFHLLVHGAKQAISGASEYGDAEDVAIELEKYAAVVGLEAYRLATDLADEYGLPRQEMPWNYVEHFEAEQARIEAHWEQSRAAHLEMMEGLEVAADDAAAGG
;
A
#
# COMPACT_ATOMS: atom_id res chain seq x y z
N MET A 1 -42.36 11.71 -26.07
CA MET A 1 -41.05 11.10 -25.76
C MET A 1 -41.33 9.72 -25.19
N PRO A 2 -40.54 8.69 -25.52
CA PRO A 2 -40.66 7.42 -24.81
C PRO A 2 -40.28 7.63 -23.34
N ASP A 3 -41.07 7.06 -22.43
CA ASP A 3 -40.86 7.17 -21.00
C ASP A 3 -39.47 6.64 -20.63
N ALA A 4 -38.75 7.41 -19.79
CA ALA A 4 -37.47 6.98 -19.27
C ALA A 4 -37.65 5.64 -18.53
N PRO A 5 -36.71 4.69 -18.66
CA PRO A 5 -36.82 3.42 -17.94
C PRO A 5 -36.94 3.71 -16.45
N VAL A 6 -37.97 3.15 -15.82
CA VAL A 6 -38.18 3.20 -14.38
C VAL A 6 -37.00 2.48 -13.74
N LEU A 7 -36.11 3.24 -13.10
CA LEU A 7 -35.04 2.68 -12.29
C LEU A 7 -35.69 1.91 -11.12
N PRO A 8 -35.13 0.75 -10.73
CA PRO A 8 -35.68 -0.02 -9.62
C PRO A 8 -35.75 0.86 -8.36
N GLU A 9 -36.87 0.78 -7.63
CA GLU A 9 -37.06 1.47 -6.35
C GLU A 9 -36.03 0.91 -5.35
N ASP A 10 -35.10 1.78 -4.97
CA ASP A 10 -33.83 1.43 -4.34
C ASP A 10 -33.96 1.29 -2.81
N ASP A 11 -34.84 0.40 -2.38
CA ASP A 11 -35.08 0.16 -0.94
C ASP A 11 -33.91 -0.60 -0.27
N GLN A 12 -33.02 -1.21 -1.07
CA GLN A 12 -31.83 -1.97 -0.62
C GLN A 12 -30.53 -1.51 -1.31
N GLY A 13 -30.45 -0.24 -1.68
CA GLY A 13 -29.44 0.30 -2.57
C GLY A 13 -28.03 0.53 -2.09
N TRP A 14 -27.28 1.30 -2.89
CA TRP A 14 -25.96 1.83 -2.53
C TRP A 14 -25.95 2.58 -1.17
N ARG A 15 -27.11 3.05 -0.71
CA ARG A 15 -27.31 3.65 0.62
C ARG A 15 -27.26 2.65 1.78
N ALA A 16 -27.51 1.37 1.51
CA ALA A 16 -27.35 0.28 2.47
C ALA A 16 -25.89 -0.22 2.55
N LEU A 17 -25.01 0.24 1.66
CA LEU A 17 -23.59 -0.08 1.74
C LEU A 17 -22.96 0.66 2.91
N ASN A 18 -22.15 -0.06 3.68
CA ASN A 18 -21.29 0.54 4.68
C ASN A 18 -20.38 1.61 4.03
N PRO A 19 -20.51 2.91 4.38
CA PRO A 19 -19.82 3.98 3.67
C PRO A 19 -18.29 3.87 3.76
N GLN A 20 -17.76 3.36 4.88
CA GLN A 20 -16.32 3.21 5.07
C GLN A 20 -15.79 2.08 4.20
N LEU A 21 -16.49 0.95 4.16
CA LEU A 21 -16.10 -0.21 3.37
C LEU A 21 -16.25 0.06 1.87
N GLY A 22 -17.31 0.77 1.47
CA GLY A 22 -17.51 1.25 0.10
C GLY A 22 -16.39 2.21 -0.34
N ALA A 23 -16.00 3.16 0.51
CA ALA A 23 -14.89 4.07 0.22
C ALA A 23 -13.55 3.34 0.09
N ARG A 24 -13.28 2.35 0.96
CA ARG A 24 -12.07 1.50 0.85
C ARG A 24 -12.06 0.69 -0.44
N ALA A 25 -13.17 0.03 -0.78
CA ALA A 25 -13.28 -0.74 -2.01
C ALA A 25 -13.08 0.14 -3.26
N GLN A 26 -13.71 1.31 -3.28
CA GLN A 26 -13.58 2.25 -4.40
C GLN A 26 -12.18 2.86 -4.49
N SER A 27 -11.51 3.12 -3.37
CA SER A 27 -10.17 3.72 -3.36
C SER A 27 -9.03 2.71 -3.51
N PHE A 28 -9.30 1.40 -3.42
CA PHE A 28 -8.27 0.36 -3.55
C PHE A 28 -7.47 0.44 -4.86
N HIS A 29 -8.09 0.86 -5.96
CA HIS A 29 -7.37 1.05 -7.23
C HIS A 29 -6.26 2.12 -7.15
N LEU A 30 -6.41 3.13 -6.28
CA LEU A 30 -5.38 4.16 -6.06
C LEU A 30 -4.17 3.58 -5.36
N LEU A 31 -4.37 2.65 -4.41
CA LEU A 31 -3.27 1.93 -3.76
C LEU A 31 -2.50 1.10 -4.79
N VAL A 32 -3.20 0.35 -5.65
CA VAL A 32 -2.58 -0.43 -6.72
C VAL A 32 -1.83 0.47 -7.71
N HIS A 33 -2.41 1.64 -8.05
CA HIS A 33 -1.76 2.60 -8.92
C HIS A 33 -0.47 3.16 -8.29
N GLY A 34 -0.52 3.56 -7.02
CA GLY A 34 0.66 4.04 -6.28
C GLY A 34 1.77 3.00 -6.20
N ALA A 35 1.42 1.74 -5.93
CA ALA A 35 2.35 0.62 -5.95
C ALA A 35 3.04 0.47 -7.32
N LYS A 36 2.27 0.51 -8.41
CA LYS A 36 2.83 0.42 -9.77
C LYS A 36 3.78 1.58 -10.09
N GLN A 37 3.44 2.80 -9.68
CA GLN A 37 4.28 3.97 -9.90
C GLN A 37 5.61 3.84 -9.14
N ALA A 38 5.57 3.39 -7.89
CA ALA A 38 6.77 3.21 -7.09
C ALA A 38 7.68 2.11 -7.64
N ILE A 39 7.13 0.97 -8.07
CA ILE A 39 7.87 -0.09 -8.76
C ILE A 39 8.47 0.43 -10.07
N SER A 40 7.71 1.20 -10.86
CA SER A 40 8.22 1.80 -12.11
C SER A 40 9.38 2.75 -11.83
N GLY A 41 9.27 3.60 -10.82
CA GLY A 41 10.33 4.52 -10.41
C GLY A 41 11.60 3.78 -9.96
N ALA A 42 11.45 2.71 -9.16
CA ALA A 42 12.58 1.86 -8.79
C ALA A 42 13.22 1.22 -10.03
N SER A 43 12.41 0.79 -11.01
CA SER A 43 12.93 0.21 -12.26
C SER A 43 13.63 1.21 -13.16
N GLU A 44 13.28 2.50 -13.08
CA GLU A 44 13.87 3.57 -13.89
C GLU A 44 15.15 4.12 -13.29
N TYR A 45 15.27 4.17 -11.97
CA TYR A 45 16.34 4.88 -11.26
C TYR A 45 17.16 4.03 -10.27
N GLY A 46 16.66 2.88 -9.85
CA GLY A 46 17.32 1.98 -8.90
C GLY A 46 18.11 0.86 -9.58
N ASP A 47 18.75 0.03 -8.76
CA ASP A 47 19.39 -1.20 -9.23
C ASP A 47 18.43 -2.42 -9.15
N ALA A 48 18.92 -3.59 -9.56
CA ALA A 48 18.10 -4.80 -9.58
C ALA A 48 17.64 -5.25 -8.18
N GLU A 49 18.41 -4.91 -7.13
CA GLU A 49 18.09 -5.23 -5.74
C GLU A 49 16.99 -4.29 -5.23
N ASP A 50 17.11 -2.98 -5.51
CA ASP A 50 16.10 -1.98 -5.18
C ASP A 50 14.73 -2.32 -5.78
N VAL A 51 14.72 -2.73 -7.06
CA VAL A 51 13.50 -3.14 -7.76
C VAL A 51 12.86 -4.37 -7.13
N ALA A 52 13.67 -5.36 -6.75
CA ALA A 52 13.18 -6.57 -6.10
C ALA A 52 12.57 -6.25 -4.72
N ILE A 53 13.22 -5.40 -3.93
CA ILE A 53 12.73 -4.96 -2.63
C ILE A 53 11.41 -4.21 -2.77
N GLU A 54 11.31 -3.27 -3.71
CA GLU A 54 10.07 -2.51 -3.93
C GLU A 54 8.93 -3.39 -4.44
N LEU A 55 9.23 -4.37 -5.31
CA LEU A 55 8.25 -5.37 -5.74
C LEU A 55 7.72 -6.19 -4.57
N GLU A 56 8.59 -6.76 -3.74
CA GLU A 56 8.21 -7.52 -2.55
C GLU A 56 7.37 -6.67 -1.60
N LYS A 57 7.79 -5.42 -1.38
CA LYS A 57 7.09 -4.48 -0.51
C LYS A 57 5.69 -4.17 -0.96
N TYR A 58 5.53 -3.74 -2.20
CA TYR A 58 4.21 -3.39 -2.68
C TYR A 58 3.34 -4.62 -2.93
N ALA A 59 3.92 -5.79 -3.21
CA ALA A 59 3.18 -7.04 -3.24
C ALA A 59 2.60 -7.38 -1.84
N ALA A 60 3.39 -7.25 -0.77
CA ALA A 60 2.93 -7.50 0.60
C ALA A 60 1.84 -6.50 1.02
N VAL A 61 2.05 -5.20 0.81
CA VAL A 61 1.09 -4.16 1.19
C VAL A 61 -0.23 -4.29 0.43
N VAL A 62 -0.16 -4.42 -0.90
CA VAL A 62 -1.37 -4.55 -1.73
C VAL A 62 -2.09 -5.88 -1.46
N GLY A 63 -1.33 -6.97 -1.32
CA GLY A 63 -1.88 -8.30 -1.04
C GLY A 63 -2.62 -8.36 0.31
N LEU A 64 -2.03 -7.79 1.36
CA LEU A 64 -2.63 -7.72 2.67
C LEU A 64 -3.90 -6.87 2.68
N GLU A 65 -3.88 -5.70 2.05
CA GLU A 65 -5.07 -4.84 1.98
C GLU A 65 -6.17 -5.48 1.13
N ALA A 66 -5.83 -6.17 0.03
CA ALA A 66 -6.79 -6.91 -0.76
C ALA A 66 -7.48 -8.00 0.06
N TYR A 67 -6.70 -8.77 0.83
CA TYR A 67 -7.23 -9.83 1.69
C TYR A 67 -8.12 -9.28 2.80
N ARG A 68 -7.67 -8.22 3.50
CA ARG A 68 -8.46 -7.57 4.55
C ARG A 68 -9.77 -7.01 4.00
N LEU A 69 -9.71 -6.28 2.88
CA LEU A 69 -10.89 -5.74 2.22
C LEU A 69 -11.87 -6.86 1.79
N ALA A 70 -11.37 -7.95 1.21
CA ALA A 70 -12.21 -9.07 0.81
C ALA A 70 -12.88 -9.76 2.00
N THR A 71 -12.15 -9.91 3.12
CA THR A 71 -12.67 -10.49 4.37
C THR A 71 -13.74 -9.59 4.98
N ASP A 72 -13.48 -8.29 5.08
CA ASP A 72 -14.42 -7.30 5.62
C ASP A 72 -15.71 -7.24 4.78
N LEU A 73 -15.59 -7.29 3.45
CA LEU A 73 -16.73 -7.38 2.53
C LEU A 73 -17.53 -8.67 2.71
N ALA A 74 -16.84 -9.80 2.92
CA ALA A 74 -17.51 -11.06 3.14
C ALA A 74 -18.27 -11.08 4.48
N ASP A 75 -17.70 -10.50 5.51
CA ASP A 75 -18.31 -10.45 6.85
C ASP A 75 -19.51 -9.52 6.90
N GLU A 76 -19.37 -8.31 6.34
CA GLU A 76 -20.42 -7.29 6.36
C GLU A 76 -21.66 -7.74 5.56
N TYR A 77 -21.45 -8.41 4.43
CA TYR A 77 -22.53 -8.78 3.51
C TYR A 77 -22.86 -10.28 3.48
N GLY A 78 -22.28 -11.07 4.39
CA GLY A 78 -22.52 -12.51 4.49
C GLY A 78 -22.10 -13.29 3.24
N LEU A 79 -21.06 -12.84 2.54
CA LEU A 79 -20.54 -13.51 1.35
C LEU A 79 -19.73 -14.75 1.75
N PRO A 80 -19.71 -15.80 0.92
CA PRO A 80 -18.89 -16.97 1.18
C PRO A 80 -17.40 -16.60 1.21
N ARG A 81 -16.74 -16.99 2.31
CA ARG A 81 -15.28 -16.86 2.43
C ARG A 81 -14.59 -17.98 1.67
N GLN A 82 -13.55 -17.64 0.92
CA GLN A 82 -12.64 -18.63 0.38
C GLN A 82 -11.59 -18.95 1.44
N GLU A 83 -11.55 -20.20 1.92
CA GLU A 83 -10.46 -20.66 2.76
C GLU A 83 -9.18 -20.73 1.92
N MET A 84 -8.16 -20.01 2.38
CA MET A 84 -6.84 -20.07 1.77
C MET A 84 -6.04 -21.21 2.43
N PRO A 85 -5.31 -22.02 1.65
CA PRO A 85 -4.54 -23.15 2.18
C PRO A 85 -3.31 -22.73 2.99
N TRP A 86 -2.98 -21.44 3.05
CA TRP A 86 -1.84 -20.91 3.78
C TRP A 86 -2.21 -19.63 4.55
N ASN A 87 -1.48 -19.34 5.63
CA ASN A 87 -1.69 -18.15 6.44
C ASN A 87 -1.08 -16.89 5.77
N TYR A 88 -1.85 -16.29 4.87
CA TYR A 88 -1.47 -15.09 4.12
C TYR A 88 -1.20 -13.88 5.02
N VAL A 89 -1.94 -13.76 6.12
CA VAL A 89 -1.88 -12.61 7.01
C VAL A 89 -0.55 -12.59 7.74
N GLU A 90 -0.17 -13.69 8.41
CA GLU A 90 1.10 -13.78 9.12
C GLU A 90 2.30 -13.56 8.17
N HIS A 91 2.25 -14.11 6.96
CA HIS A 91 3.33 -13.93 5.99
C HIS A 91 3.50 -12.46 5.58
N PHE A 92 2.41 -11.78 5.21
CA PHE A 92 2.50 -10.39 4.76
C PHE A 92 2.71 -9.40 5.90
N GLU A 93 2.23 -9.68 7.11
CA GLU A 93 2.54 -8.85 8.29
C GLU A 93 4.02 -8.96 8.67
N ALA A 94 4.61 -10.16 8.60
CA ALA A 94 6.04 -10.35 8.81
C ALA A 94 6.88 -9.61 7.75
N GLU A 95 6.48 -9.70 6.48
CA GLU A 95 7.14 -8.96 5.41
C GLU A 95 7.01 -7.44 5.59
N GLN A 96 5.81 -6.94 5.91
CA GLN A 96 5.61 -5.52 6.17
C GLN A 96 6.50 -5.01 7.30
N ALA A 97 6.63 -5.77 8.40
CA ALA A 97 7.51 -5.43 9.50
C ALA A 97 9.00 -5.44 9.10
N ARG A 98 9.44 -6.42 8.28
CA ARG A 98 10.81 -6.48 7.74
C ARG A 98 11.12 -5.24 6.90
N ILE A 99 10.18 -4.86 6.05
CA ILE A 99 10.30 -3.71 5.16
C ILE A 99 10.37 -2.41 5.96
N GLU A 100 9.47 -2.23 6.92
CA GLU A 100 9.42 -1.03 7.77
C GLU A 100 10.73 -0.86 8.55
N ALA A 101 11.28 -1.95 9.08
CA ALA A 101 12.59 -1.96 9.72
C ALA A 101 13.74 -1.59 8.76
N HIS A 102 13.69 -2.05 7.51
CA HIS A 102 14.69 -1.68 6.49
C HIS A 102 14.66 -0.18 6.18
N TRP A 103 13.47 0.42 6.07
CA TRP A 103 13.33 1.87 5.83
C TRP A 103 13.77 2.72 7.03
N GLU A 104 13.49 2.27 8.25
CA GLU A 104 13.97 2.93 9.48
C GLU A 104 15.50 2.99 9.49
N GLN A 105 16.16 1.88 9.13
CA GLN A 105 17.63 1.79 9.05
C GLN A 105 18.20 2.66 7.93
N SER A 106 17.65 2.60 6.72
CA SER A 106 18.09 3.42 5.60
C SER A 106 17.89 4.92 5.84
N ARG A 107 16.80 5.31 6.52
CA ARG A 107 16.55 6.71 6.91
C ARG A 107 17.51 7.18 7.99
N ALA A 108 17.81 6.34 8.98
CA ALA A 108 18.79 6.65 10.01
C ALA A 108 20.20 6.83 9.41
N ALA A 109 20.63 5.92 8.53
CA ALA A 109 21.91 6.02 7.82
C ALA A 109 21.99 7.28 6.93
N HIS A 110 20.89 7.63 6.25
CA HIS A 110 20.83 8.86 5.45
C HIS A 110 20.93 10.14 6.30
N LEU A 111 20.26 10.18 7.45
CA LEU A 111 20.35 11.31 8.38
C LEU A 111 21.77 11.46 8.94
N GLU A 112 22.41 10.36 9.33
CA GLU A 112 23.78 10.35 9.84
C GLU A 112 24.80 10.81 8.78
N MET A 113 24.62 10.40 7.52
CA MET A 113 25.43 10.86 6.39
C MET A 113 25.27 12.36 6.12
N MET A 114 24.04 12.89 6.20
CA MET A 114 23.75 14.32 6.04
C MET A 114 24.39 15.16 7.15
N GLU A 115 24.28 14.71 8.40
CA GLU A 115 24.86 15.39 9.56
C GLU A 115 26.39 15.40 9.50
N GLY A 116 27.01 14.30 9.05
CA GLY A 116 28.45 14.22 8.82
C GLY A 116 28.95 15.14 7.68
N LEU A 117 28.15 15.32 6.62
CA LEU A 117 28.44 16.25 5.51
C LEU A 117 28.37 17.71 5.95
N GLU A 118 27.42 18.06 6.82
CA GLU A 118 27.25 19.41 7.36
C GLU A 118 28.42 19.78 8.28
N VAL A 119 28.85 18.87 9.16
CA VAL A 119 30.03 19.06 10.02
C VAL A 119 31.32 19.20 9.20
N ALA A 120 31.50 18.39 8.15
CA ALA A 120 32.67 18.47 7.28
C ALA A 120 32.72 19.77 6.46
N ALA A 121 31.56 20.32 6.09
CA ALA A 121 31.46 21.59 5.39
C ALA A 121 31.81 22.78 6.31
N ASP A 122 31.37 22.74 7.57
CA ASP A 122 31.66 23.78 8.57
C ASP A 122 33.15 23.80 8.97
N ASP A 123 33.78 22.64 9.14
CA ASP A 123 35.23 22.55 9.42
C ASP A 123 36.07 23.09 8.25
N ALA A 124 35.65 22.84 7.01
CA ALA A 124 36.31 23.37 5.82
C ALA A 124 36.15 24.90 5.68
N ALA A 125 35.05 25.47 6.17
CA ALA A 125 34.81 26.91 6.17
C ALA A 125 35.51 27.66 7.32
N ALA A 126 35.75 27.00 8.46
CA ALA A 126 36.44 27.58 9.62
C ALA A 126 37.98 27.51 9.55
N GLY A 127 38.54 26.66 8.68
CA GLY A 127 39.98 26.43 8.53
C GLY A 127 40.70 27.22 7.44
N GLY A 128 40.03 28.14 6.72
CA GLY A 128 40.58 28.99 5.65
C GLY A 128 40.71 30.44 6.03
#